data_AF-A0A4Q2ZGG4-F1
#
_entry.id   AF-A0A4Q2ZGG4-F1
#
_cell.length_a   1.000
_cell.length_b   1.000
_cell.length_c   1.000
_cell.angle_alpha   90.00
_cell.angle_beta   90.00
_cell.angle_gamma   90.00
#
_symmetry.space_group_name_H-M   'P 1'
#
loop_
_entity.id
_entity.type
_entity.pdbx_description
1 polymer ?
#
loop_
_entity_poly.entity_id
_entity_poly.type
_entity_poly.pdbx_seq_one_letter_code
_entity_poly.pdbx_strand_id
1 'polypeptide(L)'
;MKPSSDQDLPLYDANEQATYSLDIVAELTGVSSQTILRYQEQGLIHEKNLDDEAVHTLRRIEHLRCTCETNDSGLRLILNLMDEVDRLRAALRARG
;
A
#
# COMPACT_ATOMS: atom_id res chain seq x y z
N MET A 1 35.22 -32.26 -20.31
CA MET A 1 35.00 -31.16 -19.35
C MET A 1 33.89 -30.29 -19.93
N LYS A 2 32.66 -30.34 -19.38
CA LYS A 2 31.59 -29.39 -19.72
C LYS A 2 31.74 -28.19 -18.77
N PRO A 3 31.79 -26.94 -19.24
CA PRO A 3 31.54 -25.82 -18.35
C PRO A 3 30.04 -25.74 -18.03
N SER A 4 29.79 -25.48 -16.76
CA SER A 4 28.53 -25.48 -16.06
C SER A 4 27.48 -24.59 -16.73
N SER A 5 26.23 -25.08 -16.78
CA SER A 5 25.07 -24.24 -17.08
C SER A 5 25.02 -23.12 -16.06
N ASP A 6 25.21 -21.90 -16.56
CA ASP A 6 25.02 -20.67 -15.81
C ASP A 6 23.53 -20.52 -15.51
N GLN A 7 23.25 -19.99 -14.33
CA GLN A 7 21.95 -20.06 -13.69
C GLN A 7 20.97 -19.10 -14.38
N ASP A 8 19.95 -19.65 -15.03
CA ASP A 8 18.71 -18.92 -15.35
C ASP A 8 17.94 -18.66 -14.04
N LEU A 9 18.47 -17.79 -13.19
CA LEU A 9 17.71 -17.22 -12.09
C LEU A 9 16.73 -16.20 -12.69
N PRO A 10 15.42 -16.30 -12.41
CA PRO A 10 14.46 -15.29 -12.86
C PRO A 10 14.91 -13.93 -12.31
N LEU A 11 15.25 -13.00 -13.20
CA LEU A 11 15.43 -11.61 -12.85
C LEU A 11 14.07 -11.09 -12.39
N TYR A 12 13.94 -10.79 -11.10
CA TYR A 12 12.78 -10.10 -10.55
C TYR A 12 12.70 -8.73 -11.23
N ASP A 13 11.78 -8.57 -12.17
CA ASP A 13 11.51 -7.28 -12.79
C ASP A 13 10.71 -6.44 -11.80
N ALA A 14 11.39 -5.54 -11.10
CA ALA A 14 10.79 -4.60 -10.15
C ALA A 14 9.79 -3.61 -10.80
N ASN A 15 9.60 -3.70 -12.12
CA ASN A 15 8.76 -2.82 -12.91
C ASN A 15 7.34 -3.37 -13.16
N GLU A 16 7.08 -4.64 -12.83
CA GLU A 16 5.71 -5.13 -12.70
C GLU A 16 5.24 -4.84 -11.26
N GLN A 17 4.35 -3.84 -11.09
CA GLN A 17 3.61 -3.70 -9.83
C GLN A 17 2.91 -5.03 -9.54
N ALA A 18 3.47 -5.81 -8.62
CA ALA A 18 2.91 -7.09 -8.22
C ALA A 18 1.51 -6.84 -7.64
N THR A 19 0.48 -7.28 -8.37
CA THR A 19 -0.89 -7.22 -7.87
C THR A 19 -1.15 -8.44 -7.02
N TYR A 20 -1.41 -8.21 -5.74
CA TYR A 20 -1.73 -9.24 -4.75
C TYR A 20 -3.21 -9.62 -4.81
N SER A 21 -3.52 -10.83 -4.37
CA SER A 21 -4.90 -11.20 -4.07
C SER A 21 -5.36 -10.56 -2.75
N LEU A 22 -6.67 -10.43 -2.57
CA LEU A 22 -7.27 -9.90 -1.34
C LEU A 22 -6.79 -10.66 -0.09
N ASP A 23 -6.66 -11.98 -0.18
CA ASP A 23 -6.22 -12.83 0.93
C ASP A 23 -4.74 -12.59 1.28
N ILE A 24 -3.88 -12.39 0.28
CA ILE A 24 -2.46 -12.06 0.51
C ILE A 24 -2.36 -10.69 1.18
N VAL A 25 -3.12 -9.70 0.71
CA VAL A 25 -3.12 -8.36 1.35
C VAL A 25 -3.64 -8.44 2.79
N ALA A 26 -4.67 -9.25 3.05
CA ALA A 26 -5.18 -9.46 4.39
C ALA A 26 -4.11 -10.05 5.33
N GLU A 27 -3.36 -11.03 4.85
CA GLU A 27 -2.24 -11.62 5.60
C GLU A 27 -1.11 -10.62 5.84
N LEU A 28 -0.70 -9.87 4.81
CA LEU A 28 0.40 -8.88 4.89
C LEU A 28 0.10 -7.70 5.81
N THR A 29 -1.18 -7.34 5.95
CA THR A 29 -1.62 -6.15 6.70
C THR A 29 -2.24 -6.50 8.05
N GLY A 30 -2.63 -7.76 8.27
CA GLY A 30 -3.43 -8.18 9.42
C GLY A 30 -4.87 -7.68 9.38
N VAL A 31 -5.30 -7.07 8.27
CA VAL A 31 -6.65 -6.54 8.08
C VAL A 31 -7.53 -7.61 7.45
N SER A 32 -8.70 -7.89 8.05
CA SER A 32 -9.64 -8.84 7.45
C SER A 32 -10.08 -8.42 6.04
N SER A 33 -10.27 -9.39 5.14
CA SER A 33 -10.75 -9.16 3.77
C SER A 33 -12.04 -8.34 3.71
N GLN A 34 -12.97 -8.56 4.66
CA GLN A 34 -14.20 -7.75 4.79
C GLN A 34 -13.92 -6.27 5.09
N THR A 35 -12.93 -5.98 5.94
CA THR A 35 -12.56 -4.59 6.26
C THR A 35 -11.88 -3.91 5.08
N ILE A 36 -11.04 -4.64 4.34
CA ILE A 36 -10.40 -4.15 3.11
C ILE A 36 -11.47 -3.77 2.07
N LEU A 37 -12.47 -4.64 1.83
CA LEU A 37 -13.58 -4.35 0.92
C LEU A 37 -14.35 -3.09 1.33
N ARG A 38 -14.65 -2.94 2.64
CA ARG A 38 -15.29 -1.72 3.15
C ARG A 38 -14.45 -0.47 2.90
N TYR A 39 -13.13 -0.55 3.05
CA TYR A 39 -12.23 0.57 2.75
C TYR A 39 -12.18 0.92 1.26
N GLN A 40 -12.31 -0.08 0.39
CA GLN A 40 -12.48 0.15 -1.04
C GLN A 40 -13.80 0.85 -1.35
N GLU A 41 -14.93 0.39 -0.78
CA GLU A 41 -16.25 1.02 -0.94
C GLU A 41 -16.28 2.48 -0.46
N GLN A 42 -15.50 2.81 0.57
CA GLN A 42 -15.34 4.16 1.10
C GLN A 42 -14.34 5.03 0.32
N GLY A 43 -13.64 4.45 -0.66
CA GLY A 43 -12.62 5.12 -1.46
C GLY A 43 -11.34 5.45 -0.69
N LEU A 44 -11.05 4.71 0.39
CA LEU A 44 -9.81 4.85 1.15
C LEU A 44 -8.64 4.11 0.49
N ILE A 45 -8.95 3.08 -0.30
CA ILE A 45 -7.99 2.30 -1.09
C ILE A 45 -8.57 2.12 -2.49
N HIS A 46 -7.73 2.15 -3.51
CA HIS A 46 -8.16 1.93 -4.89
C HIS A 46 -8.62 0.48 -5.10
N GLU A 47 -9.80 0.31 -5.70
CA GLU A 47 -10.41 -1.01 -5.97
C GLU A 47 -9.59 -1.91 -6.90
N LYS A 48 -8.87 -1.29 -7.85
CA LYS A 48 -8.29 -2.02 -8.99
C LYS A 48 -6.89 -2.58 -8.74
N ASN A 49 -6.15 -2.03 -7.79
CA ASN A 49 -4.74 -2.38 -7.58
C ASN A 49 -4.52 -2.67 -6.10
N LEU A 50 -4.45 -3.97 -5.77
CA LEU A 50 -3.94 -4.44 -4.49
C LEU A 50 -2.43 -4.64 -4.62
N ASP A 51 -1.69 -3.55 -4.76
CA ASP A 51 -0.24 -3.54 -4.92
C ASP A 51 0.45 -3.14 -3.60
N ASP A 52 1.77 -2.92 -3.64
CA ASP A 52 2.53 -2.48 -2.48
C ASP A 52 2.00 -1.18 -1.89
N GLU A 53 1.48 -0.26 -2.71
CA GLU A 53 0.91 1.01 -2.26
C GLU A 53 -0.39 0.78 -1.47
N ALA A 54 -1.23 -0.15 -1.92
CA ALA A 54 -2.42 -0.57 -1.18
C ALA A 54 -2.05 -1.18 0.19
N VAL A 55 -1.02 -2.02 0.24
CA VAL A 55 -0.51 -2.62 1.49
C VAL A 55 0.03 -1.53 2.43
N HIS A 56 0.81 -0.59 1.92
CA HIS A 56 1.32 0.54 2.70
C HIS A 56 0.20 1.41 3.26
N THR A 57 -0.81 1.73 2.43
CA THR A 57 -1.98 2.51 2.83
C THR A 57 -2.77 1.80 3.93
N LEU A 58 -3.02 0.50 3.79
CA LEU A 58 -3.71 -0.32 4.79
C LEU A 58 -3.01 -0.33 6.15
N ARG A 59 -1.69 -0.53 6.16
CA ARG A 59 -0.90 -0.49 7.39
C ARG A 59 -0.96 0.88 8.07
N ARG A 60 -0.91 1.95 7.26
CA ARG A 60 -1.03 3.33 7.77
C ARG A 60 -2.41 3.58 8.37
N ILE A 61 -3.47 3.08 7.71
CA ILE A 61 -4.84 3.15 8.19
C ILE A 61 -5.00 2.49 9.56
N GLU A 62 -4.57 1.23 9.70
CA GLU A 62 -4.72 0.50 10.96
C GLU A 62 -3.89 1.13 12.08
N HIS A 63 -2.68 1.60 11.77
CA HIS A 63 -1.87 2.30 12.76
C HIS A 63 -2.60 3.54 13.30
N LEU A 64 -3.23 4.33 12.43
CA LEU A 64 -4.01 5.50 12.83
C LEU A 64 -5.27 5.12 13.60
N ARG A 65 -5.97 4.06 13.18
CA ARG A 65 -7.17 3.58 13.86
C ARG A 65 -6.86 3.11 15.28
N CYS A 66 -5.78 2.35 15.46
CA CYS A 66 -5.31 1.90 16.77
C CYS A 66 -4.78 3.03 17.66
N THR A 67 -4.13 4.05 17.07
CA THR A 67 -3.49 5.13 17.84
C THR A 67 -4.46 6.24 18.21
N CYS A 68 -5.47 6.52 17.38
CA CYS A 68 -6.31 7.72 17.51
C CYS A 68 -7.76 7.42 17.91
N GLU A 69 -8.16 6.16 18.13
CA GLU A 69 -9.57 5.74 18.37
C GLU A 69 -10.57 6.42 17.41
N THR A 70 -10.10 6.69 16.19
CA THR A 70 -10.76 7.62 15.27
C THR A 70 -11.71 6.88 14.34
N ASN A 71 -12.89 7.45 14.11
CA ASN A 71 -13.86 6.92 13.16
C ASN A 71 -13.40 7.09 11.70
N ASP A 72 -14.07 6.41 10.76
CA ASP A 72 -13.69 6.40 9.34
C ASP A 72 -13.57 7.81 8.72
N SER A 73 -14.38 8.78 9.19
CA SER A 73 -14.31 10.17 8.72
C SER A 73 -13.04 10.88 9.18
N GLY A 74 -12.62 10.68 10.43
CA GLY A 74 -11.37 11.25 10.93
C GLY A 74 -10.15 10.57 10.30
N LEU A 75 -10.24 9.27 10.03
CA LEU A 75 -9.19 8.54 9.31
C LEU A 75 -8.98 9.13 7.90
N ARG A 76 -10.07 9.35 7.17
CA ARG A 76 -10.02 9.97 5.84
C ARG A 76 -9.39 11.38 5.86
N LEU A 77 -9.73 12.17 6.88
CA LEU A 77 -9.14 13.51 7.05
C LEU A 77 -7.62 13.42 7.26
N ILE A 78 -7.16 12.51 8.12
CA ILE A 78 -5.73 12.33 8.41
C ILE A 78 -4.98 11.87 7.16
N LEU A 79 -5.51 10.90 6.42
CA LEU A 79 -4.90 10.43 5.17
C LEU A 79 -4.71 11.57 4.16
N ASN A 80 -5.77 12.36 3.93
CA ASN A 80 -5.71 13.50 3.02
C ASN A 80 -4.66 14.55 3.45
N LEU A 81 -4.55 14.81 4.76
CA LEU A 81 -3.54 15.74 5.29
C LEU A 81 -2.12 15.22 5.09
N MET A 82 -1.90 13.92 5.29
CA MET A 82 -0.59 13.31 5.08
C MET A 82 -0.19 13.35 3.59
N ASP A 83 -1.12 13.06 2.68
CA ASP A 83 -0.86 13.12 1.23
C ASP A 83 -0.53 14.56 0.79
N GLU A 84 -1.18 15.55 1.40
CA GLU A 84 -0.84 16.97 1.18
C GLU A 84 0.55 17.31 1.70
N VAL A 85 0.92 16.84 2.90
CA VAL A 85 2.26 17.04 3.44
C VAL A 85 3.32 16.41 2.54
N ASP A 86 3.08 15.21 2.02
CA ASP A 86 4.03 14.52 1.15
C ASP A 86 4.16 15.23 -0.22
N ARG A 87 3.05 15.71 -0.79
CA ARG A 87 3.05 16.56 -1.99
C ARG A 87 3.83 17.86 -1.78
N LEU A 88 3.61 18.56 -0.67
CA LEU A 88 4.34 19.79 -0.32
C LEU A 88 5.84 19.53 -0.15
N ARG A 89 6.21 18.44 0.53
CA ARG A 89 7.62 18.04 0.70
C ARG A 89 8.27 17.72 -0.64
N ALA A 90 7.59 17.01 -1.54
CA ALA A 90 8.09 16.73 -2.89
C ALA A 90 8.32 18.03 -3.68
N ALA A 91 7.37 18.97 -3.63
CA ALA A 91 7.48 20.27 -4.30
C ALA A 91 8.62 21.14 -3.75
N LEU A 92 8.94 21.05 -2.46
CA LEU A 92 10.10 21.73 -1.86
C LEU A 92 11.42 21.09 -2.33
N ARG A 93 11.50 19.75 -2.36
CA ARG A 93 12.69 19.04 -2.85
C ARG A 93 12.95 19.27 -4.33
N ALA A 94 11.91 19.40 -5.15
CA ALA A 94 12.05 19.69 -6.58
C ALA A 94 12.53 21.13 -6.88
N ARG A 95 12.55 22.01 -5.87
CA ARG A 95 12.87 23.43 -6.01
C ARG A 95 14.24 23.81 -5.45
N GLY A 96 14.90 22.90 -4.73
CA GLY A 96 16.26 23.05 -4.20
C GLY A 96 17.25 22.24 -5.02
#